data_AF-A0A5N6VQ17-F1
#
_entry.id   AF-A0A5N6VQ17-F1
#
_cell.length_a   1.000
_cell.length_b   1.000
_cell.length_c   1.000
_cell.angle_alpha   90.00
_cell.angle_beta   90.00
_cell.angle_gamma   90.00
#
_symmetry.space_group_name_H-M   'P 1'
#
loop_
_entity.id
_entity.type
_entity.pdbx_description
1 polymer ?
#
loop_
_entity_poly.entity_id
_entity_poly.type
_entity_poly.pdbx_seq_one_letter_code
_entity_poly.pdbx_strand_id
1 'polypeptide(L)'
;MKIPAPQQLQQLHVPLDGGHYEPVVTFDAAKATYLQDQEALQENLLRLCSVNGWHKSSRAACSPRPVLVSSEHQRRWRELHEALVLAITDIVERWLTDPEARFPERMPLEPEEEDLLRWIDEQVPHNLPQYRDCRGSWRPDFLVEGENSEDGSGPVEHFRISEINARFSFNGFMFATCGQQAIHDMGICDNGNGLIGATDPAKILKGLLRLFQPGLPLHLLKGDEAGVDIHMLVDFLDSYLGINPRFIMPADLRLLPDSQAKGGYKLCCVVKNPDSCDPSTLIYHNGEILEEIHQVGLELHQREIRALGPEMLRQISLRCFNDMRTVLLVHDKRMLGIVKQELDNLVARNVLTLSQAKILDKGIPETILPGSLELDQAIAHCKEMPELKDEYILKPIRSGKGDGIVFGEDMNSNEWISRLEGLRSAQLIPGGGTCIIQRKVKQLLYDVVLRPNGVMTRYPLIGTYHSINGEFLGVGVWRSSPDRICAISHGGAWTVSVMRDE
;
A
#
# COMPACT_ATOMS: atom_id res chain seq x y z
N MET A 1 -28.34 7.77 -26.07
CA MET A 1 -27.45 6.91 -26.87
C MET A 1 -26.44 6.31 -25.88
N LYS A 2 -26.43 4.99 -25.64
CA LYS A 2 -25.48 4.40 -24.67
C LYS A 2 -24.07 4.56 -25.24
N ILE A 3 -23.22 5.37 -24.60
CA ILE A 3 -21.80 5.46 -24.93
C ILE A 3 -21.23 4.04 -24.76
N PRO A 4 -20.41 3.49 -25.67
CA PRO A 4 -19.77 2.19 -25.47
C PRO A 4 -18.97 2.17 -24.15
N ALA A 5 -18.94 1.05 -23.43
CA ALA A 5 -18.05 0.92 -22.27
C ALA A 5 -16.61 1.17 -22.74
N PRO A 6 -15.85 2.04 -22.07
CA PRO A 6 -14.50 2.33 -22.52
C PRO A 6 -13.65 1.08 -22.30
N GLN A 7 -12.90 0.69 -23.33
CA GLN A 7 -11.95 -0.42 -23.25
C GLN A 7 -10.68 -0.06 -22.46
N GLN A 8 -10.50 1.23 -22.15
CA GLN A 8 -9.35 1.79 -21.44
C GLN A 8 -9.81 2.80 -20.38
N LEU A 9 -8.94 3.09 -19.42
CA LEU A 9 -9.11 4.17 -18.45
C LEU A 9 -9.22 5.52 -19.16
N GLN A 10 -10.16 6.34 -18.73
CA GLN A 10 -10.36 7.69 -19.25
C GLN A 10 -10.65 8.64 -18.09
N GLN A 11 -10.02 9.81 -18.07
CA GLN A 11 -10.41 10.85 -17.14
C GLN A 11 -11.66 11.58 -17.66
N LEU A 12 -12.61 11.85 -16.77
CA LEU A 12 -13.86 12.52 -17.11
C LEU A 12 -13.92 13.95 -16.61
N HIS A 13 -14.60 14.80 -17.37
CA HIS A 13 -15.22 16.00 -16.85
C HIS A 13 -16.70 15.72 -16.55
N VAL A 14 -17.15 16.11 -15.36
CA VAL A 14 -18.55 16.00 -14.93
C VAL A 14 -18.98 17.36 -14.39
N PRO A 15 -19.97 18.03 -15.01
CA PRO A 15 -20.47 19.33 -14.55
C PRO A 15 -21.11 19.25 -13.16
N LEU A 16 -20.95 20.32 -12.36
CA LEU A 16 -21.51 20.40 -10.99
C LEU A 16 -23.03 20.53 -10.95
N ASP A 17 -23.66 21.03 -12.02
CA ASP A 17 -25.12 21.18 -12.14
C ASP A 17 -25.83 19.85 -12.50
N GLY A 18 -25.07 18.76 -12.59
CA GLY A 18 -25.56 17.48 -13.07
C GLY A 18 -25.73 17.48 -14.59
N GLY A 19 -25.66 16.30 -15.20
CA GLY A 19 -25.84 16.16 -16.66
C GLY A 19 -24.92 15.13 -17.29
N HIS A 20 -24.75 15.24 -18.60
CA HIS A 20 -23.88 14.33 -19.33
C HIS A 20 -22.41 14.59 -19.00
N TYR A 21 -21.70 13.53 -18.63
CA TYR A 21 -20.25 13.55 -18.51
C TYR A 21 -19.60 13.33 -19.88
N GLU A 22 -18.38 13.82 -20.04
CA GLU A 22 -17.57 13.56 -21.24
C GLU A 22 -16.08 13.36 -20.91
N PRO A 23 -15.34 12.59 -21.73
CA PRO A 23 -13.90 12.48 -21.58
C PRO A 23 -13.21 13.84 -21.66
N VAL A 24 -12.16 14.06 -20.85
CA VAL A 24 -11.40 15.32 -20.86
C VAL A 24 -10.79 15.64 -22.23
N VAL A 25 -10.53 14.63 -23.06
CA VAL A 25 -9.99 14.78 -24.41
C VAL A 25 -10.98 15.40 -25.40
N THR A 26 -12.28 15.20 -25.19
CA THR A 26 -13.34 15.79 -26.05
C THR A 26 -13.90 17.09 -25.47
N PHE A 27 -13.59 17.40 -24.21
CA PHE A 27 -14.16 18.53 -23.52
C PHE A 27 -13.58 19.87 -24.00
N ASP A 28 -14.45 20.83 -24.28
CA ASP A 28 -14.05 22.18 -24.66
C ASP A 28 -13.53 22.95 -23.43
N ALA A 29 -12.21 23.13 -23.36
CA ALA A 29 -11.57 23.86 -22.27
C ALA A 29 -12.09 25.30 -22.10
N ALA A 30 -12.67 25.93 -23.13
CA ALA A 30 -13.28 27.26 -23.02
C ALA A 30 -14.60 27.25 -22.24
N LYS A 31 -15.26 26.10 -22.12
CA LYS A 31 -16.49 25.89 -21.33
C LYS A 31 -16.20 25.37 -19.92
N ALA A 32 -14.95 25.10 -19.62
CA ALA A 32 -14.56 24.42 -18.39
C ALA A 32 -14.64 25.32 -17.16
N THR A 33 -15.31 24.82 -16.13
CA THR A 33 -15.43 25.44 -14.80
C THR A 33 -14.31 25.00 -13.86
N TYR A 34 -13.08 24.81 -14.38
CA TYR A 34 -12.05 24.06 -13.68
C TYR A 34 -11.67 24.59 -12.28
N LEU A 35 -11.74 25.91 -12.09
CA LEU A 35 -11.51 26.53 -10.78
C LEU A 35 -12.68 26.27 -9.82
N GLN A 36 -13.92 26.39 -10.29
CA GLN A 36 -15.12 26.16 -9.50
C GLN A 36 -15.23 24.68 -9.09
N ASP A 37 -14.95 23.74 -10.00
CA ASP A 37 -14.90 22.31 -9.68
C ASP A 37 -13.88 22.03 -8.57
N GLN A 38 -12.72 22.70 -8.63
CA GLN A 38 -11.66 22.54 -7.65
C GLN A 38 -12.11 23.10 -6.30
N GLU A 39 -12.71 24.29 -6.27
CA GLU A 39 -13.24 24.90 -5.04
C GLU A 39 -14.31 24.03 -4.40
N ALA A 40 -15.28 23.54 -5.17
CA ALA A 40 -16.32 22.63 -4.71
C ALA A 40 -15.76 21.33 -4.13
N LEU A 41 -14.74 20.74 -4.76
CA LEU A 41 -14.05 19.56 -4.21
C LEU A 41 -13.35 19.88 -2.89
N GLN A 42 -12.64 21.01 -2.80
CA GLN A 42 -11.95 21.40 -1.58
C GLN A 42 -12.93 21.63 -0.43
N GLU A 43 -14.08 22.24 -0.69
CA GLU A 43 -15.12 22.44 0.32
C GLU A 43 -15.67 21.10 0.84
N ASN A 44 -15.97 20.16 -0.06
CA ASN A 44 -16.49 18.84 0.34
C ASN A 44 -15.43 18.01 1.11
N LEU A 45 -14.16 18.03 0.69
CA LEU A 45 -13.08 17.37 1.42
C LEU A 45 -12.91 17.93 2.85
N LEU A 46 -13.11 19.24 3.04
CA LEU A 46 -13.02 19.88 4.37
C LEU A 46 -14.21 19.58 5.29
N ARG A 47 -15.37 19.20 4.73
CA ARG A 47 -16.50 18.69 5.54
C ARG A 47 -16.21 17.30 6.10
N LEU A 48 -15.42 16.50 5.38
CA LEU A 48 -15.13 15.11 5.73
C LEU A 48 -13.94 14.96 6.69
N CYS A 49 -12.95 15.85 6.59
CA CYS A 49 -11.77 15.82 7.45
C CYS A 49 -11.25 17.25 7.69
N SER A 50 -10.84 17.52 8.94
CA SER A 50 -10.35 18.83 9.36
C SER A 50 -9.11 19.24 8.57
N VAL A 51 -8.84 20.54 8.46
CA VAL A 51 -7.62 21.06 7.80
C VAL A 51 -6.35 20.43 8.39
N ASN A 52 -6.34 20.17 9.70
CA ASN A 52 -5.19 19.63 10.41
C ASN A 52 -4.97 18.13 10.15
N GLY A 53 -6.03 17.40 9.77
CA GLY A 53 -5.92 15.99 9.38
C GLY A 53 -5.19 15.79 8.05
N TRP A 54 -5.23 16.79 7.14
CA TRP A 54 -4.58 16.70 5.83
C TRP A 54 -3.08 17.06 5.90
N HIS A 55 -2.21 16.05 5.86
CA HIS A 55 -0.76 16.27 5.86
C HIS A 55 -0.29 17.15 4.68
N LYS A 56 0.49 18.21 4.97
CA LYS A 56 1.09 19.15 3.99
C LYS A 56 0.12 19.68 2.92
N SER A 57 -1.16 19.89 3.28
CA SER A 57 -2.19 20.35 2.33
C SER A 57 -2.38 19.42 1.12
N SER A 58 -2.14 18.12 1.30
CA SER A 58 -2.32 17.08 0.28
C SER A 58 -3.71 17.07 -0.38
N ARG A 59 -4.74 17.60 0.29
CA ARG A 59 -6.05 17.89 -0.30
C ARG A 59 -5.99 18.74 -1.57
N ALA A 60 -5.07 19.71 -1.64
CA ALA A 60 -4.94 20.64 -2.77
C ALA A 60 -4.39 19.95 -4.03
N ALA A 61 -3.79 18.76 -3.86
CA ALA A 61 -3.34 17.92 -4.97
C ALA A 61 -4.47 17.02 -5.53
N CYS A 62 -5.66 17.02 -4.91
CA CYS A 62 -6.81 16.27 -5.39
C CYS A 62 -7.40 16.95 -6.64
N SER A 63 -7.60 16.18 -7.71
CA SER A 63 -8.28 16.62 -8.93
C SER A 63 -9.74 16.15 -8.91
N PRO A 64 -10.72 17.03 -9.20
CA PRO A 64 -12.15 16.69 -9.23
C PRO A 64 -12.55 15.87 -10.47
N ARG A 65 -11.59 15.50 -11.31
CA ARG A 65 -11.84 14.75 -12.55
C ARG A 65 -11.54 13.27 -12.32
N PRO A 66 -12.57 12.44 -12.07
CA PRO A 66 -12.35 11.04 -11.73
C PRO A 66 -11.90 10.24 -12.96
N VAL A 67 -11.33 9.07 -12.69
CA VAL A 67 -11.00 8.07 -13.73
C VAL A 67 -12.19 7.14 -13.90
N LEU A 68 -12.71 7.04 -15.13
CA LEU A 68 -13.73 6.08 -15.51
C LEU A 68 -13.09 4.69 -15.62
N VAL A 69 -13.60 3.75 -14.83
CA VAL A 69 -13.21 2.34 -14.83
C VAL A 69 -14.40 1.47 -15.23
N SER A 70 -14.12 0.28 -15.77
CA SER A 70 -15.14 -0.71 -16.13
C SER A 70 -15.32 -1.77 -15.04
N SER A 71 -16.43 -2.51 -15.11
CA SER A 71 -16.66 -3.72 -14.31
C SER A 71 -15.58 -4.78 -14.55
N GLU A 72 -15.04 -4.86 -15.77
CA GLU A 72 -13.92 -5.71 -16.12
C GLU A 72 -12.61 -5.31 -15.41
N HIS A 73 -12.30 -4.02 -15.31
CA HIS A 73 -11.13 -3.57 -14.54
C HIS A 73 -11.24 -4.00 -13.06
N GLN A 74 -12.41 -3.80 -12.45
CA GLN A 74 -12.70 -4.23 -11.07
C GLN A 74 -12.52 -5.74 -10.88
N ARG A 75 -13.03 -6.54 -11.83
CA ARG A 75 -12.86 -8.00 -11.82
C ARG A 75 -11.39 -8.39 -11.86
N ARG A 76 -10.61 -7.80 -12.77
CA ARG A 76 -9.18 -8.10 -12.93
C ARG A 76 -8.34 -7.75 -11.70
N TRP A 77 -8.61 -6.61 -11.04
CA TRP A 77 -7.92 -6.27 -9.79
C TRP A 77 -8.28 -7.25 -8.66
N ARG A 78 -9.54 -7.65 -8.57
CA ARG A 78 -9.99 -8.63 -7.58
C ARG A 78 -9.33 -9.99 -7.80
N GLU A 79 -9.37 -10.53 -9.00
CA GLU A 79 -8.76 -11.83 -9.34
C GLU A 79 -7.25 -11.83 -9.10
N LEU A 80 -6.57 -10.73 -9.48
CA LEU A 80 -5.15 -10.55 -9.19
C LEU A 80 -4.87 -10.51 -7.69
N HIS A 81 -5.69 -9.80 -6.92
CA HIS A 81 -5.53 -9.73 -5.47
C HIS A 81 -5.80 -11.06 -4.78
N GLU A 82 -6.85 -11.78 -5.17
CA GLU A 82 -7.20 -13.08 -4.61
C GLU A 82 -6.06 -14.09 -4.82
N ALA A 83 -5.51 -14.16 -6.04
CA ALA A 83 -4.33 -14.98 -6.32
C ALA A 83 -3.12 -14.55 -5.47
N LEU A 84 -2.89 -13.24 -5.32
CA LEU A 84 -1.77 -12.71 -4.54
C LEU A 84 -1.88 -13.07 -3.06
N VAL A 85 -3.08 -12.94 -2.48
CA VAL A 85 -3.36 -13.30 -1.09
C VAL A 85 -3.12 -14.78 -0.87
N LEU A 86 -3.60 -15.66 -1.77
CA LEU A 86 -3.37 -17.10 -1.66
C LEU A 86 -1.87 -17.42 -1.67
N ALA A 87 -1.13 -16.88 -2.64
CA ALA A 87 0.31 -17.10 -2.77
C ALA A 87 1.09 -16.62 -1.53
N ILE A 88 0.89 -15.36 -1.12
CA ILE A 88 1.61 -14.77 0.01
C ILE A 88 1.22 -15.45 1.32
N THR A 89 -0.05 -15.81 1.52
CA THR A 89 -0.48 -16.52 2.73
C THR A 89 0.26 -17.84 2.88
N ASP A 90 0.31 -18.65 1.81
CA ASP A 90 0.97 -19.94 1.85
C ASP A 90 2.51 -19.80 2.03
N ILE A 91 3.14 -18.84 1.35
CA ILE A 91 4.58 -18.55 1.53
C ILE A 91 4.89 -18.16 2.98
N VAL A 92 4.10 -17.25 3.57
CA VAL A 92 4.33 -16.77 4.94
C VAL A 92 4.07 -17.87 5.98
N GLU A 93 3.02 -18.68 5.81
CA GLU A 93 2.71 -19.77 6.74
C GLU A 93 3.73 -20.90 6.70
N ARG A 94 4.47 -21.05 5.59
CA ARG A 94 5.53 -22.05 5.44
C ARG A 94 6.94 -21.49 5.63
N TRP A 95 7.06 -20.20 5.95
CA TRP A 95 8.33 -19.47 5.91
C TRP A 95 9.48 -20.19 6.62
N LEU A 96 9.22 -20.73 7.81
CA LEU A 96 10.20 -21.43 8.65
C LEU A 96 10.13 -22.95 8.54
N THR A 97 9.05 -23.51 7.98
CA THR A 97 8.76 -24.95 8.01
C THR A 97 9.04 -25.67 6.71
N ASP A 98 9.31 -24.94 5.61
CA ASP A 98 9.62 -25.52 4.30
C ASP A 98 11.12 -25.34 3.96
N PRO A 99 11.98 -26.29 4.36
CA PRO A 99 13.42 -26.19 4.13
C PRO A 99 13.80 -26.34 2.65
N GLU A 100 12.92 -26.90 1.81
CA GLU A 100 13.18 -27.05 0.37
C GLU A 100 12.98 -25.72 -0.36
N ALA A 101 11.99 -24.94 0.05
CA ALA A 101 11.70 -23.63 -0.53
C ALA A 101 12.77 -22.56 -0.20
N ARG A 102 13.50 -22.75 0.92
CA ARG A 102 14.66 -21.93 1.33
C ARG A 102 14.36 -20.42 1.36
N PHE A 103 13.18 -20.06 1.89
CA PHE A 103 12.73 -18.67 1.92
C PHE A 103 13.67 -17.73 2.69
N PRO A 104 14.15 -18.09 3.91
CA PRO A 104 15.10 -17.25 4.64
C PRO A 104 16.41 -17.02 3.87
N GLU A 105 16.87 -17.99 3.07
CA GLU A 105 18.09 -17.82 2.27
C GLU A 105 17.88 -16.94 1.04
N ARG A 106 16.69 -16.99 0.42
CA ARG A 106 16.34 -16.18 -0.77
C ARG A 106 15.99 -14.74 -0.41
N MET A 107 15.48 -14.53 0.80
CA MET A 107 15.09 -13.23 1.33
C MET A 107 15.54 -13.10 2.79
N PRO A 108 16.85 -13.02 3.04
CA PRO A 108 17.35 -12.93 4.40
C PRO A 108 16.89 -11.66 5.08
N LEU A 109 16.65 -11.80 6.37
CA LEU A 109 16.34 -10.71 7.29
C LEU A 109 17.56 -10.43 8.17
N GLU A 110 17.49 -9.37 8.96
CA GLU A 110 18.50 -9.18 9.99
C GLU A 110 18.29 -10.20 11.11
N PRO A 111 19.35 -10.64 11.83
CA PRO A 111 19.25 -11.70 12.83
C PRO A 111 18.14 -11.46 13.86
N GLU A 112 18.00 -10.22 14.34
CA GLU A 112 17.00 -9.85 15.33
C GLU A 112 15.56 -9.92 14.77
N GLU A 113 15.38 -9.66 13.47
CA GLU A 113 14.08 -9.79 12.79
C GLU A 113 13.73 -11.27 12.57
N GLU A 114 14.72 -12.09 12.21
CA GLU A 114 14.53 -13.53 12.06
C GLU A 114 14.22 -14.21 13.40
N ASP A 115 14.94 -13.85 14.46
CA ASP A 115 14.68 -14.32 15.83
C ASP A 115 13.27 -13.93 16.29
N LEU A 116 12.81 -12.71 15.94
CA LEU A 116 11.43 -12.29 16.23
C LEU A 116 10.41 -13.14 15.46
N LEU A 117 10.65 -13.42 14.18
CA LEU A 117 9.74 -14.26 13.38
C LEU A 117 9.67 -15.70 13.90
N ARG A 118 10.79 -16.29 14.30
CA ARG A 118 10.82 -17.62 14.94
C ARG A 118 10.02 -17.61 16.24
N TRP A 119 10.21 -16.59 17.06
CA TRP A 119 9.44 -16.45 18.30
C TRP A 119 7.93 -16.26 18.03
N ILE A 120 7.55 -15.48 17.01
CA ILE A 120 6.15 -15.32 16.58
C ILE A 120 5.54 -16.66 16.17
N ASP A 121 6.27 -17.48 15.43
CA ASP A 121 5.81 -18.80 14.99
C ASP A 121 5.49 -19.70 16.20
N GLU A 122 6.34 -19.69 17.24
CA GLU A 122 6.10 -20.39 18.50
C GLU A 122 4.84 -19.91 19.25
N GLN A 123 4.36 -18.69 18.97
CA GLN A 123 3.16 -18.13 19.60
C GLN A 123 1.85 -18.58 18.91
N VAL A 124 1.91 -19.15 17.71
CA VAL A 124 0.74 -19.56 16.93
C VAL A 124 0.32 -20.99 17.30
N PRO A 125 -0.99 -21.30 17.45
CA PRO A 125 -2.15 -20.41 17.42
C PRO A 125 -2.54 -19.84 18.81
N HIS A 126 -1.75 -20.13 19.86
CA HIS A 126 -2.16 -19.96 21.25
C HIS A 126 -2.27 -18.49 21.68
N ASN A 127 -1.23 -17.71 21.39
CA ASN A 127 -1.15 -16.30 21.73
C ASN A 127 -1.42 -15.40 20.52
N LEU A 128 -1.11 -15.88 19.31
CA LEU A 128 -1.35 -15.21 18.04
C LEU A 128 -2.17 -16.09 17.10
N PRO A 129 -3.06 -15.52 16.29
CA PRO A 129 -3.80 -16.27 15.28
C PRO A 129 -2.88 -16.76 14.13
N GLN A 130 -3.40 -17.71 13.35
CA GLN A 130 -2.75 -18.12 12.11
C GLN A 130 -2.66 -16.92 11.16
N TYR A 131 -1.62 -16.88 10.33
CA TYR A 131 -1.39 -15.74 9.44
C TYR A 131 -2.58 -15.46 8.52
N ARG A 132 -3.22 -16.51 8.01
CA ARG A 132 -4.45 -16.41 7.21
C ARG A 132 -5.62 -15.70 7.88
N ASP A 133 -5.61 -15.52 9.20
CA ASP A 133 -6.68 -14.88 9.94
C ASP A 133 -6.32 -13.44 10.35
N CYS A 134 -5.07 -13.01 10.16
CA CYS A 134 -4.56 -11.74 10.67
C CYS A 134 -3.55 -11.05 9.73
N ARG A 135 -3.78 -11.08 8.41
CA ARG A 135 -2.83 -10.51 7.42
C ARG A 135 -2.59 -9.00 7.56
N GLY A 136 -3.39 -8.29 8.36
CA GLY A 136 -3.25 -6.86 8.58
C GLY A 136 -3.70 -6.06 7.35
N SER A 137 -3.00 -4.96 7.08
CA SER A 137 -3.39 -4.01 6.02
C SER A 137 -2.39 -3.97 4.87
N TRP A 138 -2.88 -4.13 3.64
CA TRP A 138 -2.08 -4.06 2.42
C TRP A 138 -2.60 -2.96 1.50
N ARG A 139 -1.67 -2.19 0.95
CA ARG A 139 -1.89 -1.33 -0.21
C ARG A 139 -0.92 -1.70 -1.34
N PRO A 140 -1.31 -2.61 -2.24
CA PRO A 140 -0.57 -2.82 -3.47
C PRO A 140 -0.66 -1.61 -4.40
N ASP A 141 0.50 -1.18 -4.89
CA ASP A 141 0.62 -0.11 -5.88
C ASP A 141 0.89 -0.76 -7.24
N PHE A 142 0.14 -0.37 -8.27
CA PHE A 142 0.23 -0.95 -9.60
C PHE A 142 0.42 0.10 -10.71
N LEU A 143 1.12 -0.31 -11.75
CA LEU A 143 1.38 0.46 -12.96
C LEU A 143 0.54 -0.12 -14.10
N VAL A 144 0.17 0.70 -15.08
CA VAL A 144 -0.63 0.27 -16.24
C VAL A 144 0.24 0.20 -17.48
N GLU A 145 0.42 -1.00 -18.01
CA GLU A 145 1.18 -1.27 -19.24
C GLU A 145 0.22 -1.58 -20.39
N GLY A 146 0.59 -1.19 -21.61
CA GLY A 146 -0.19 -1.48 -22.81
C GLY A 146 0.43 -2.62 -23.60
N GLU A 147 -0.39 -3.57 -24.02
CA GLU A 147 0.00 -4.59 -25.01
C GLU A 147 -0.87 -4.42 -26.25
N ASN A 148 -0.27 -4.43 -27.45
CA ASN A 148 -1.05 -4.26 -28.67
C ASN A 148 -1.96 -5.46 -28.88
N SER A 149 -3.26 -5.24 -29.03
CA SER A 149 -4.20 -6.29 -29.39
C SER A 149 -3.87 -6.87 -30.77
N GLU A 150 -3.87 -8.20 -30.92
CA GLU A 150 -3.64 -8.87 -32.20
C GLU A 150 -4.70 -8.50 -33.27
N ASP A 151 -5.89 -8.07 -32.84
CA ASP A 151 -7.03 -7.71 -33.70
C ASP A 151 -7.12 -6.22 -34.08
N GLY A 152 -6.13 -5.41 -33.67
CA GLY A 152 -6.08 -3.97 -33.96
C GLY A 152 -7.12 -3.12 -33.19
N SER A 153 -7.78 -3.65 -32.16
CA SER A 153 -8.73 -2.93 -31.30
C SER A 153 -8.09 -1.89 -30.37
N GLY A 154 -6.76 -1.86 -30.28
CA GLY A 154 -6.00 -0.88 -29.50
C GLY A 154 -5.17 -1.55 -28.39
N PRO A 155 -4.47 -0.77 -27.55
CA PRO A 155 -3.70 -1.35 -26.45
C PRO A 155 -4.64 -1.95 -25.40
N VAL A 156 -4.44 -3.22 -25.04
CA VAL A 156 -5.05 -3.85 -23.88
C VAL A 156 -4.26 -3.43 -22.64
N GLU A 157 -4.96 -2.94 -21.61
CA GLU A 157 -4.32 -2.54 -20.36
C GLU A 157 -3.92 -3.75 -19.54
N HIS A 158 -2.72 -3.74 -18.96
CA HIS A 158 -2.22 -4.73 -18.03
C HIS A 158 -1.80 -4.06 -16.73
N PHE A 159 -2.41 -4.50 -15.63
CA PHE A 159 -2.10 -4.00 -14.29
C PHE A 159 -0.93 -4.78 -13.71
N ARG A 160 0.17 -4.07 -13.42
CA ARG A 160 1.42 -4.65 -12.90
C ARG A 160 1.68 -4.16 -11.48
N ILE A 161 1.50 -5.01 -10.47
CA ILE A 161 1.82 -4.71 -9.07
C ILE A 161 3.32 -4.54 -8.94
N SER A 162 3.73 -3.31 -8.60
CA SER A 162 5.13 -2.92 -8.57
C SER A 162 5.73 -3.00 -7.16
N GLU A 163 4.89 -2.87 -6.14
CA GLU A 163 5.22 -3.05 -4.72
C GLU A 163 3.95 -3.27 -3.86
N ILE A 164 4.13 -3.77 -2.64
CA ILE A 164 3.09 -3.87 -1.62
C ILE A 164 3.47 -3.00 -0.43
N ASN A 165 2.69 -1.95 -0.18
CA ASN A 165 2.83 -1.11 0.99
C ASN A 165 2.02 -1.71 2.15
N ALA A 166 2.70 -2.30 3.14
CA ALA A 166 2.03 -2.99 4.25
C ALA A 166 2.56 -2.62 5.65
N ARG A 167 3.59 -1.78 5.75
CA ARG A 167 4.13 -1.32 7.05
C ARG A 167 3.20 -0.36 7.77
N PHE A 168 2.64 0.61 7.06
CA PHE A 168 1.79 1.67 7.62
C PHE A 168 0.32 1.36 7.33
N SER A 169 -0.40 0.90 8.35
CA SER A 169 -1.68 0.20 8.19
C SER A 169 -2.82 1.04 7.62
N PHE A 170 -2.71 2.36 7.67
CA PHE A 170 -3.78 3.28 7.25
C PHE A 170 -3.48 3.98 5.92
N ASN A 171 -2.28 3.79 5.37
CA ASN A 171 -1.75 4.61 4.28
C ASN A 171 -2.61 4.52 3.01
N GLY A 172 -3.20 5.64 2.59
CA GLY A 172 -4.04 5.78 1.40
C GLY A 172 -5.53 5.41 1.56
N PHE A 173 -5.95 4.82 2.70
CA PHE A 173 -7.32 4.38 2.90
C PHE A 173 -8.29 5.55 3.10
N MET A 174 -7.91 6.54 3.90
CA MET A 174 -8.72 7.74 4.16
C MET A 174 -8.74 8.67 2.95
N PHE A 175 -7.66 8.69 2.14
CA PHE A 175 -7.68 9.41 0.86
C PHE A 175 -8.73 8.86 -0.09
N ALA A 176 -8.76 7.54 -0.28
CA ALA A 176 -9.75 6.88 -1.12
C ALA A 176 -11.17 7.11 -0.57
N THR A 177 -11.37 6.96 0.74
CA THR A 177 -12.66 7.16 1.42
C THR A 177 -13.17 8.59 1.26
N CYS A 178 -12.38 9.59 1.67
CA CYS A 178 -12.78 10.99 1.62
C CYS A 178 -12.90 11.48 0.18
N GLY A 179 -12.00 11.09 -0.73
CA GLY A 179 -12.07 11.47 -2.13
C GLY A 179 -13.34 10.95 -2.80
N GLN A 180 -13.68 9.68 -2.55
CA GLN A 180 -14.86 9.05 -3.12
C GLN A 180 -16.16 9.64 -2.57
N GLN A 181 -16.21 9.92 -1.26
CA GLN A 181 -17.36 10.59 -0.65
C GLN A 181 -17.49 12.04 -1.14
N ALA A 182 -16.38 12.77 -1.29
CA ALA A 182 -16.41 14.16 -1.74
C ALA A 182 -16.96 14.28 -3.17
N ILE A 183 -16.56 13.40 -4.10
CA ILE A 183 -17.13 13.44 -5.45
C ILE A 183 -18.61 13.03 -5.49
N HIS A 184 -19.04 12.14 -4.60
CA HIS A 184 -20.46 11.83 -4.43
C HIS A 184 -21.23 13.07 -3.95
N ASP A 185 -20.73 13.77 -2.92
CA ASP A 185 -21.37 14.96 -2.35
C ASP A 185 -21.37 16.17 -3.31
N MET A 186 -20.47 16.18 -4.28
CA MET A 186 -20.45 17.13 -5.40
C MET A 186 -21.50 16.84 -6.48
N GLY A 187 -22.19 15.69 -6.43
CA GLY A 187 -23.12 15.26 -7.48
C GLY A 187 -22.45 14.65 -8.72
N ILE A 188 -21.16 14.30 -8.65
CA ILE A 188 -20.46 13.64 -9.76
C ILE A 188 -20.99 12.21 -9.96
N CYS A 189 -21.33 11.53 -8.86
CA CYS A 189 -21.96 10.21 -8.86
C CYS A 189 -23.45 10.37 -8.52
N ASP A 190 -24.28 10.75 -9.50
CA ASP A 190 -25.72 10.91 -9.34
C ASP A 190 -26.49 9.99 -10.30
N ASN A 191 -27.63 9.47 -9.84
CA ASN A 191 -28.49 8.58 -10.63
C ASN A 191 -28.94 9.22 -11.96
N GLY A 192 -28.97 10.56 -12.03
CA GLY A 192 -29.32 11.29 -13.25
C GLY A 192 -28.29 11.18 -14.38
N ASN A 193 -27.01 10.93 -14.08
CA ASN A 193 -25.94 10.83 -15.09
C ASN A 193 -25.45 9.39 -15.35
N GLY A 194 -25.90 8.43 -14.53
CA GLY A 194 -25.56 7.00 -14.68
C GLY A 194 -24.15 6.64 -14.24
N LEU A 195 -23.48 7.48 -13.45
CA LEU A 195 -22.20 7.19 -12.80
C LEU A 195 -22.40 6.86 -11.32
N ILE A 196 -21.67 5.84 -10.87
CA ILE A 196 -21.54 5.48 -9.46
C ILE A 196 -20.05 5.49 -9.07
N GLY A 197 -19.79 5.58 -7.76
CA GLY A 197 -18.44 5.43 -7.24
C GLY A 197 -17.90 4.04 -7.53
N ALA A 198 -16.64 3.94 -8.00
CA ALA A 198 -16.06 2.62 -8.27
C ALA A 198 -15.60 1.89 -7.01
N THR A 199 -15.55 2.60 -5.88
CA THR A 199 -15.26 2.04 -4.56
C THR A 199 -16.32 2.55 -3.58
N ASP A 200 -16.74 1.70 -2.65
CA ASP A 200 -17.64 2.08 -1.57
C ASP A 200 -16.82 2.59 -0.36
N PRO A 201 -16.94 3.88 0.03
CA PRO A 201 -16.28 4.43 1.21
C PRO A 201 -16.61 3.66 2.50
N ALA A 202 -17.86 3.22 2.65
CA ALA A 202 -18.31 2.49 3.84
C ALA A 202 -17.63 1.13 3.96
N LYS A 203 -17.38 0.45 2.82
CA LYS A 203 -16.62 -0.79 2.79
C LYS A 203 -15.17 -0.60 3.23
N ILE A 204 -14.51 0.48 2.81
CA ILE A 204 -13.15 0.80 3.27
C ILE A 204 -13.12 1.02 4.79
N LEU A 205 -14.00 1.89 5.30
CA LEU A 205 -14.09 2.21 6.73
C LEU A 205 -14.40 0.97 7.57
N LYS A 206 -15.38 0.16 7.16
CA LYS A 206 -15.68 -1.13 7.81
C LYS A 206 -14.48 -2.06 7.79
N GLY A 207 -13.72 -2.06 6.70
CA GLY A 207 -12.44 -2.77 6.61
C GLY A 207 -11.46 -2.34 7.70
N LEU A 208 -11.18 -1.04 7.81
CA LEU A 208 -10.27 -0.48 8.82
C LEU A 208 -10.70 -0.82 10.26
N LEU A 209 -11.99 -0.72 10.55
CA LEU A 209 -12.54 -1.04 11.88
C LEU A 209 -12.43 -2.53 12.25
N ARG A 210 -12.12 -3.42 11.31
CA ARG A 210 -11.84 -4.84 11.60
C ARG A 210 -10.39 -5.12 11.97
N LEU A 211 -9.50 -4.14 11.86
CA LEU A 211 -8.11 -4.32 12.33
C LEU A 211 -8.07 -4.41 13.86
N PHE A 212 -8.83 -3.57 14.54
CA PHE A 212 -8.77 -3.40 15.98
C PHE A 212 -10.14 -3.60 16.63
N GLN A 213 -10.18 -3.69 17.95
CA GLN A 213 -11.40 -3.86 18.73
C GLN A 213 -11.88 -2.48 19.23
N PRO A 214 -13.05 -1.98 18.78
CA PRO A 214 -13.54 -0.65 19.18
C PRO A 214 -13.81 -0.48 20.68
N GLY A 215 -14.05 -1.57 21.41
CA GLY A 215 -14.33 -1.55 22.85
C GLY A 215 -13.09 -1.48 23.75
N LEU A 216 -11.88 -1.47 23.17
CA LEU A 216 -10.62 -1.38 23.91
C LEU A 216 -9.92 -0.05 23.59
N PRO A 217 -9.12 0.50 24.53
CA PRO A 217 -8.24 1.64 24.22
C PRO A 217 -7.39 1.37 22.98
N LEU A 218 -7.29 2.36 22.09
CA LEU A 218 -6.52 2.25 20.85
C LEU A 218 -5.25 3.09 20.97
N HIS A 219 -4.10 2.42 20.99
CA HIS A 219 -2.79 3.09 20.99
C HIS A 219 -2.17 3.06 19.59
N LEU A 220 -1.56 4.17 19.19
CA LEU A 220 -0.86 4.33 17.92
C LEU A 220 0.59 4.66 18.22
N LEU A 221 1.47 3.67 18.07
CA LEU A 221 2.90 3.81 18.28
C LEU A 221 3.53 4.50 17.05
N LYS A 222 3.83 5.78 17.24
CA LYS A 222 4.22 6.69 16.18
C LYS A 222 5.63 7.23 16.40
N GLY A 223 6.38 7.24 15.31
CA GLY A 223 7.75 7.75 15.25
C GLY A 223 7.89 8.87 14.23
N ASP A 224 8.98 8.82 13.48
CA ASP A 224 9.40 9.88 12.56
C ASP A 224 8.57 9.96 11.26
N GLU A 225 7.87 8.88 10.87
CA GLU A 225 6.99 8.94 9.70
C GLU A 225 5.87 9.93 9.97
N ALA A 226 5.75 10.97 9.14
CA ALA A 226 4.78 12.04 9.39
C ALA A 226 3.32 11.54 9.47
N GLY A 227 3.00 10.52 8.66
CA GLY A 227 1.68 9.92 8.57
C GLY A 227 0.73 10.80 7.77
N VAL A 228 0.24 10.29 6.65
CA VAL A 228 -0.67 11.03 5.77
C VAL A 228 -2.13 10.78 6.15
N ASP A 229 -2.50 9.51 6.33
CA ASP A 229 -3.88 9.10 6.64
C ASP A 229 -4.14 8.91 8.14
N ILE A 230 -3.10 8.69 8.96
CA ILE A 230 -3.30 8.36 10.38
C ILE A 230 -4.07 9.45 11.12
N HIS A 231 -3.77 10.72 10.83
CA HIS A 231 -4.42 11.87 11.46
C HIS A 231 -5.86 12.01 10.97
N MET A 232 -6.12 11.74 9.68
CA MET A 232 -7.47 11.70 9.14
C MET A 232 -8.32 10.60 9.78
N LEU A 233 -7.72 9.43 10.01
CA LEU A 233 -8.40 8.33 10.71
C LEU A 233 -8.70 8.70 12.16
N VAL A 234 -7.73 9.30 12.87
CA VAL A 234 -7.94 9.74 14.26
C VAL A 234 -9.07 10.75 14.35
N ASP A 235 -9.06 11.78 13.48
CA ASP A 235 -10.15 12.77 13.40
C ASP A 235 -11.50 12.10 13.16
N PHE A 236 -11.55 11.08 12.29
CA PHE A 236 -12.77 10.33 11.99
C PHE A 236 -13.25 9.51 13.20
N LEU A 237 -12.35 8.76 13.84
CA LEU A 237 -12.67 7.92 14.99
C LEU A 237 -13.21 8.74 16.16
N ASP A 238 -12.60 9.89 16.42
CA ASP A 238 -13.04 10.80 17.48
C ASP A 238 -14.38 11.45 17.15
N SER A 239 -14.47 12.10 15.98
CA SER A 239 -15.63 12.91 15.62
C SER A 239 -16.91 12.10 15.38
N TYR A 240 -16.77 10.86 14.87
CA TYR A 240 -17.92 10.07 14.41
C TYR A 240 -18.18 8.82 15.22
N LEU A 241 -17.17 8.24 15.88
CA LEU A 241 -17.31 7.01 16.66
C LEU A 241 -17.07 7.21 18.17
N GLY A 242 -16.64 8.41 18.60
CA GLY A 242 -16.27 8.68 19.99
C GLY A 242 -15.07 7.86 20.48
N ILE A 243 -14.34 7.22 19.57
CA ILE A 243 -13.12 6.49 19.87
C ILE A 243 -12.00 7.51 19.88
N ASN A 244 -11.21 7.54 20.96
CA ASN A 244 -10.13 8.50 21.15
C ASN A 244 -8.77 7.79 21.09
N PRO A 245 -8.18 7.59 19.89
CA PRO A 245 -6.87 6.98 19.76
C PRO A 245 -5.77 7.80 20.46
N ARG A 246 -4.79 7.12 21.03
CA ARG A 246 -3.67 7.75 21.73
C ARG A 246 -2.37 7.56 20.97
N PHE A 247 -1.77 8.66 20.54
CA PHE A 247 -0.41 8.64 20.02
C PHE A 247 0.58 8.42 21.16
N ILE A 248 1.43 7.40 21.01
CA ILE A 248 2.51 7.09 21.95
C ILE A 248 3.83 7.00 21.19
N MET A 249 4.93 7.37 21.84
CA MET A 249 6.27 7.26 21.27
C MET A 249 6.98 6.00 21.80
N PRO A 250 8.01 5.49 21.10
CA PRO A 250 8.86 4.40 21.62
C PRO A 250 9.37 4.64 23.05
N ALA A 251 9.73 5.88 23.38
CA ALA A 251 10.23 6.26 24.71
C ALA A 251 9.16 6.18 25.82
N ASP A 252 7.88 6.17 25.46
CA ASP A 252 6.77 6.07 26.41
C ASP A 252 6.51 4.61 26.83
N LEU A 253 7.10 3.60 26.17
CA LEU A 253 6.80 2.18 26.41
C LEU A 253 7.48 1.64 27.69
N ARG A 254 6.75 0.80 28.44
CA ARG A 254 7.23 0.07 29.61
C ARG A 254 6.78 -1.38 29.56
N LEU A 255 7.60 -2.28 30.11
CA LEU A 255 7.24 -3.67 30.33
C LEU A 255 7.18 -3.95 31.84
N LEU A 256 6.03 -4.43 32.31
CA LEU A 256 5.84 -4.83 33.69
C LEU A 256 5.70 -6.35 33.74
N PRO A 257 6.58 -7.07 34.47
CA PRO A 257 6.44 -8.51 34.63
C PRO A 257 5.07 -8.88 35.20
N ASP A 258 4.38 -9.81 34.55
CA ASP A 258 3.10 -10.34 35.01
C ASP A 258 2.97 -11.79 34.55
N SER A 259 3.01 -12.73 35.49
CA SER A 259 2.95 -14.17 35.21
C SER A 259 1.61 -14.62 34.63
N GLN A 260 0.56 -13.80 34.73
CA GLN A 260 -0.76 -14.06 34.16
C GLN A 260 -0.95 -13.43 32.78
N ALA A 261 -0.08 -12.49 32.38
CA ALA A 261 -0.20 -11.81 31.10
C ALA A 261 0.36 -12.67 29.95
N LYS A 262 -0.22 -12.49 28.75
CA LYS A 262 0.32 -13.09 27.53
C LYS A 262 1.78 -12.67 27.33
N GLY A 263 2.65 -13.66 27.14
CA GLY A 263 4.09 -13.43 27.01
C GLY A 263 4.80 -13.03 28.31
N GLY A 264 4.16 -13.12 29.48
CA GLY A 264 4.78 -12.86 30.79
C GLY A 264 4.94 -11.38 31.16
N TYR A 265 4.42 -10.47 30.34
CA TYR A 265 4.50 -9.03 30.58
C TYR A 265 3.20 -8.31 30.22
N LYS A 266 2.91 -7.27 30.99
CA LYS A 266 2.04 -6.18 30.56
C LYS A 266 2.85 -5.18 29.75
N LEU A 267 2.38 -4.89 28.54
CA LEU A 267 2.87 -3.77 27.75
C LEU A 267 2.13 -2.52 28.20
N CYS A 268 2.85 -1.50 28.63
CA CYS A 268 2.26 -0.26 29.12
C CYS A 268 2.87 0.96 28.42
N CYS A 269 2.17 2.10 28.47
CA CYS A 269 2.74 3.41 28.13
C CYS A 269 2.65 4.39 29.31
N VAL A 270 3.58 5.34 29.35
CA VAL A 270 3.54 6.48 30.27
C VAL A 270 2.39 7.42 29.93
N VAL A 271 1.55 7.72 30.92
CA VAL A 271 0.43 8.65 30.81
C VAL A 271 0.93 10.07 31.13
N LYS A 272 0.92 10.95 30.13
CA LYS A 272 1.36 12.35 30.28
C LYS A 272 0.29 13.26 30.90
N ASN A 273 -0.99 12.92 30.73
CA ASN A 273 -2.12 13.68 31.26
C ASN A 273 -3.12 12.75 31.96
N PRO A 274 -2.92 12.45 33.26
CA PRO A 274 -3.74 11.47 33.98
C PRO A 274 -5.21 11.88 34.12
N ASP A 275 -5.54 13.17 34.06
CA ASP A 275 -6.91 13.67 34.18
C ASP A 275 -7.80 13.25 32.98
N SER A 276 -7.19 12.83 31.88
CA SER A 276 -7.88 12.36 30.67
C SER A 276 -8.18 10.85 30.68
N CYS A 277 -7.77 10.13 31.72
CA CYS A 277 -7.91 8.68 31.83
C CYS A 277 -8.86 8.31 32.96
N ASP A 278 -9.50 7.14 32.84
CA ASP A 278 -10.24 6.55 33.95
C ASP A 278 -9.22 6.19 35.06
N PRO A 279 -9.34 6.74 36.28
CA PRO A 279 -8.41 6.43 37.37
C PRO A 279 -8.31 4.94 37.71
N SER A 280 -9.34 4.15 37.38
CA SER A 280 -9.35 2.70 37.63
C SER A 280 -8.46 1.89 36.68
N THR A 281 -8.07 2.47 35.54
CA THR A 281 -7.19 1.82 34.55
C THR A 281 -5.72 2.20 34.71
N LEU A 282 -5.40 3.13 35.60
CA LEU A 282 -4.06 3.64 35.82
C LEU A 282 -3.23 2.73 36.74
N ILE A 283 -1.97 2.51 36.35
CA ILE A 283 -0.99 1.71 37.07
C ILE A 283 0.11 2.65 37.57
N TYR A 284 0.31 2.70 38.89
CA TYR A 284 1.39 3.48 39.50
C TYR A 284 2.62 2.58 39.69
N HIS A 285 3.71 2.88 38.98
CA HIS A 285 4.93 2.08 39.03
C HIS A 285 6.18 2.95 38.93
N ASN A 286 7.11 2.80 39.88
CA ASN A 286 8.38 3.54 39.92
C ASN A 286 8.27 5.07 39.78
N GLY A 287 7.18 5.65 40.32
CA GLY A 287 6.92 7.09 40.22
C GLY A 287 6.33 7.54 38.88
N GLU A 288 6.10 6.63 37.94
CA GLU A 288 5.38 6.88 36.69
C GLU A 288 3.92 6.44 36.83
N ILE A 289 3.03 7.14 36.11
CA ILE A 289 1.65 6.72 35.91
C ILE A 289 1.59 6.07 34.53
N LEU A 290 1.16 4.82 34.50
CA LEU A 290 1.16 3.98 33.32
C LEU A 290 -0.27 3.55 32.97
N GLU A 291 -0.48 3.24 31.71
CA GLU A 291 -1.69 2.61 31.20
C GLU A 291 -1.30 1.35 30.43
N GLU A 292 -2.09 0.28 30.56
CA GLU A 292 -1.90 -0.94 29.78
C GLU A 292 -2.29 -0.74 28.30
N ILE A 293 -1.43 -1.21 27.41
CA ILE A 293 -1.68 -1.28 25.98
C ILE A 293 -2.25 -2.66 25.67
N HIS A 294 -3.51 -2.68 25.22
CA HIS A 294 -4.18 -3.92 24.83
C HIS A 294 -4.09 -4.19 23.33
N GLN A 295 -3.97 -3.13 22.53
CA GLN A 295 -3.84 -3.19 21.07
C GLN A 295 -3.05 -1.98 20.58
N VAL A 296 -2.25 -2.17 19.53
CA VAL A 296 -1.37 -1.11 19.02
C VAL A 296 -1.29 -1.10 17.50
N GLY A 297 -1.36 0.10 16.92
CA GLY A 297 -1.03 0.36 15.52
C GLY A 297 0.39 0.88 15.39
N LEU A 298 1.12 0.46 14.35
CA LEU A 298 2.50 0.89 14.14
C LEU A 298 2.59 1.92 13.02
N GLU A 299 3.27 3.02 13.31
CA GLU A 299 3.73 4.00 12.32
C GLU A 299 5.20 4.37 12.59
N LEU A 300 6.04 3.34 12.45
CA LEU A 300 7.48 3.37 12.67
C LEU A 300 8.24 2.98 11.40
N HIS A 301 9.34 3.67 11.11
CA HIS A 301 10.29 3.22 10.10
C HIS A 301 11.06 1.97 10.56
N GLN A 302 11.65 1.24 9.61
CA GLN A 302 12.39 0.00 9.92
C GLN A 302 13.48 0.21 10.99
N ARG A 303 14.22 1.32 10.91
CA ARG A 303 15.25 1.65 11.91
C ARG A 303 14.70 1.87 13.31
N GLU A 304 13.47 2.34 13.43
CA GLU A 304 12.81 2.61 14.71
C GLU A 304 12.29 1.31 15.32
N ILE A 305 11.71 0.42 14.49
CA ILE A 305 11.35 -0.94 14.91
C ILE A 305 12.59 -1.66 15.44
N ARG A 306 13.71 -1.59 14.71
CA ARG A 306 14.97 -2.23 15.07
C ARG A 306 15.63 -1.67 16.33
N ALA A 307 15.36 -0.40 16.64
CA ALA A 307 15.87 0.24 17.85
C ALA A 307 15.13 -0.22 19.12
N LEU A 308 13.96 -0.86 18.99
CA LEU A 308 13.25 -1.45 20.12
C LEU A 308 13.95 -2.73 20.59
N GLY A 309 14.05 -2.91 21.90
CA GLY A 309 14.63 -4.12 22.48
C GLY A 309 13.84 -5.38 22.10
N PRO A 310 14.48 -6.57 22.04
CA PRO A 310 13.83 -7.80 21.59
C PRO A 310 12.53 -8.13 22.34
N GLU A 311 12.54 -8.02 23.67
CA GLU A 311 11.35 -8.31 24.48
C GLU A 311 10.23 -7.29 24.23
N MET A 312 10.56 -6.01 23.99
CA MET A 312 9.57 -5.00 23.62
C MET A 312 8.88 -5.36 22.30
N LEU A 313 9.65 -5.78 21.29
CA LEU A 313 9.11 -6.18 20.00
C LEU A 313 8.18 -7.39 20.12
N ARG A 314 8.55 -8.39 20.95
CA ARG A 314 7.69 -9.55 21.24
C ARG A 314 6.36 -9.12 21.83
N GLN A 315 6.39 -8.25 22.84
CA GLN A 315 5.17 -7.77 23.51
C GLN A 315 4.31 -6.87 22.60
N ILE A 316 4.92 -6.07 21.72
CA ILE A 316 4.22 -5.34 20.66
C ILE A 316 3.57 -6.31 19.67
N SER A 317 4.29 -7.36 19.26
CA SER A 317 3.81 -8.33 18.27
C SER A 317 2.54 -9.04 18.72
N LEU A 318 2.41 -9.32 20.03
CA LEU A 318 1.21 -9.91 20.62
C LEU A 318 -0.04 -9.03 20.58
N ARG A 319 0.13 -7.72 20.39
CA ARG A 319 -0.94 -6.69 20.50
C ARG A 319 -1.09 -5.89 19.21
N CYS A 320 -0.17 -6.04 18.27
CA CYS A 320 -0.18 -5.29 17.03
C CYS A 320 -1.25 -5.85 16.10
N PHE A 321 -2.21 -5.01 15.69
CA PHE A 321 -3.23 -5.44 14.73
C PHE A 321 -2.71 -5.50 13.28
N ASN A 322 -1.53 -4.93 13.02
CA ASN A 322 -0.83 -5.12 11.75
C ASN A 322 0.28 -6.14 11.96
N ASP A 323 0.01 -7.38 11.58
CA ASP A 323 0.87 -8.51 11.90
C ASP A 323 2.33 -8.30 11.49
N MET A 324 3.27 -8.62 12.39
CA MET A 324 4.69 -8.39 12.16
C MET A 324 5.25 -9.22 11.00
N ARG A 325 4.64 -10.37 10.66
CA ARG A 325 4.98 -11.13 9.44
C ARG A 325 4.64 -10.31 8.20
N THR A 326 3.53 -9.58 8.20
CA THR A 326 3.18 -8.65 7.12
C THR A 326 4.17 -7.48 7.03
N VAL A 327 4.53 -6.90 8.18
CA VAL A 327 5.47 -5.76 8.23
C VAL A 327 6.87 -6.15 7.77
N LEU A 328 7.38 -7.32 8.16
CA LEU A 328 8.74 -7.76 7.87
C LEU A 328 8.89 -8.49 6.54
N LEU A 329 7.88 -9.27 6.14
CA LEU A 329 7.94 -10.11 4.93
C LEU A 329 7.19 -9.49 3.76
N VAL A 330 5.91 -9.19 3.93
CA VAL A 330 5.04 -8.78 2.80
C VAL A 330 5.37 -7.39 2.28
N HIS A 331 5.78 -6.48 3.16
CA HIS A 331 6.23 -5.15 2.76
C HIS A 331 7.57 -5.15 2.00
N ASP A 332 8.39 -6.21 2.15
CA ASP A 332 9.69 -6.31 1.50
C ASP A 332 9.50 -6.56 -0.01
N LYS A 333 10.15 -5.74 -0.84
CA LYS A 333 9.97 -5.82 -2.31
C LYS A 333 10.42 -7.15 -2.89
N ARG A 334 11.27 -7.90 -2.19
CA ARG A 334 11.68 -9.26 -2.57
C ARG A 334 10.52 -10.25 -2.56
N MET A 335 9.47 -10.01 -1.75
CA MET A 335 8.29 -10.90 -1.68
C MET A 335 7.64 -11.11 -3.06
N LEU A 336 7.55 -10.08 -3.89
CA LEU A 336 7.00 -10.21 -5.25
C LEU A 336 7.88 -11.11 -6.15
N GLY A 337 9.20 -11.07 -5.98
CA GLY A 337 10.11 -11.99 -6.67
C GLY A 337 9.99 -13.42 -6.17
N ILE A 338 9.84 -13.62 -4.85
CA ILE A 338 9.56 -14.95 -4.27
C ILE A 338 8.25 -15.52 -4.84
N VAL A 339 7.17 -14.72 -4.87
CA VAL A 339 5.89 -15.14 -5.46
C VAL A 339 6.08 -15.62 -6.90
N LYS A 340 6.84 -14.88 -7.73
CA LYS A 340 7.11 -15.28 -9.13
C LYS A 340 7.88 -16.60 -9.22
N GLN A 341 8.90 -16.78 -8.39
CA GLN A 341 9.69 -18.01 -8.35
C GLN A 341 8.89 -19.22 -7.82
N GLU A 342 7.88 -18.99 -6.97
CA GLU A 342 7.07 -20.04 -6.36
C GLU A 342 5.84 -20.47 -7.20
N LEU A 343 5.54 -19.83 -8.33
CA LEU A 343 4.28 -20.06 -9.05
C LEU A 343 4.02 -21.53 -9.39
N ASP A 344 5.02 -22.24 -9.94
CA ASP A 344 4.89 -23.65 -10.31
C ASP A 344 4.72 -24.54 -9.06
N ASN A 345 5.44 -24.23 -7.98
CA ASN A 345 5.32 -24.95 -6.72
C ASN A 345 3.93 -24.76 -6.09
N LEU A 346 3.43 -23.52 -6.07
CA LEU A 346 2.10 -23.17 -5.58
C LEU A 346 0.98 -23.87 -6.36
N VAL A 347 1.15 -24.05 -7.68
CA VAL A 347 0.24 -24.86 -8.49
C VAL A 347 0.35 -26.34 -8.15
N ALA A 348 1.57 -26.89 -8.06
CA ALA A 348 1.79 -28.30 -7.71
C ALA A 348 1.22 -28.66 -6.33
N ARG A 349 1.20 -27.69 -5.40
CA ARG A 349 0.62 -27.80 -4.06
C ARG A 349 -0.90 -27.57 -4.01
N ASN A 350 -1.53 -27.23 -5.13
CA ASN A 350 -2.95 -26.85 -5.22
C ASN A 350 -3.33 -25.61 -4.39
N VAL A 351 -2.37 -24.72 -4.13
CA VAL A 351 -2.63 -23.41 -3.51
C VAL A 351 -3.19 -22.45 -4.56
N LEU A 352 -2.62 -22.50 -5.77
CA LEU A 352 -3.08 -21.76 -6.94
C LEU A 352 -3.58 -22.70 -8.01
N THR A 353 -4.61 -22.26 -8.73
CA THR A 353 -4.94 -22.83 -10.04
C THR A 353 -3.94 -22.35 -11.09
N LEU A 354 -3.83 -23.07 -12.21
CA LEU A 354 -3.03 -22.62 -13.37
C LEU A 354 -3.46 -21.23 -13.88
N SER A 355 -4.75 -20.91 -13.79
CA SER A 355 -5.27 -19.59 -14.18
C SER A 355 -4.78 -18.50 -13.23
N GLN A 356 -4.84 -18.71 -11.93
CA GLN A 356 -4.35 -17.76 -10.92
C GLN A 356 -2.83 -17.56 -11.02
N ALA A 357 -2.06 -18.63 -11.26
CA ALA A 357 -0.62 -18.52 -11.48
C ALA A 357 -0.29 -17.66 -12.71
N LYS A 358 -1.01 -17.84 -13.83
CA LYS A 358 -0.87 -16.98 -15.02
C LYS A 358 -1.27 -15.53 -14.76
N ILE A 359 -2.32 -15.31 -13.95
CA ILE A 359 -2.75 -13.97 -13.53
C ILE A 359 -1.63 -13.29 -12.74
N LEU A 360 -0.98 -13.99 -11.81
CA LEU A 360 0.15 -13.43 -11.04
C LEU A 360 1.39 -13.23 -11.89
N ASP A 361 1.73 -14.16 -12.77
CA ASP A 361 2.88 -14.02 -13.65
C ASP A 361 2.77 -12.76 -14.52
N LYS A 362 1.57 -12.53 -15.08
CA LYS A 362 1.24 -11.29 -15.79
C LYS A 362 1.01 -10.11 -14.83
N GLY A 363 0.59 -10.32 -13.60
CA GLY A 363 0.28 -9.27 -12.65
C GLY A 363 1.49 -8.67 -11.97
N ILE A 364 2.65 -9.34 -12.01
CA ILE A 364 3.86 -8.92 -11.31
C ILE A 364 4.99 -8.75 -12.35
N PRO A 365 5.61 -7.56 -12.47
CA PRO A 365 6.81 -7.38 -13.29
C PRO A 365 7.88 -8.38 -12.89
N GLU A 366 8.67 -8.83 -13.86
CA GLU A 366 9.88 -9.59 -13.57
C GLU A 366 10.70 -8.89 -12.47
N THR A 367 10.96 -9.64 -11.40
CA THR A 367 11.58 -9.15 -10.17
C THR A 367 12.64 -10.16 -9.78
N ILE A 368 13.89 -9.80 -10.02
CA ILE A 368 15.07 -10.63 -9.80
C ILE A 368 15.62 -10.34 -8.41
N LEU A 369 15.87 -11.41 -7.66
CA LEU A 369 16.36 -11.34 -6.29
C LEU A 369 17.90 -11.28 -6.25
N PRO A 370 18.48 -10.56 -5.28
CA PRO A 370 19.91 -10.68 -4.96
C PRO A 370 20.31 -12.14 -4.69
N GLY A 371 21.48 -12.53 -5.19
CA GLY A 371 22.04 -13.88 -5.04
C GLY A 371 21.27 -15.01 -5.72
N SER A 372 20.32 -14.68 -6.60
CA SER A 372 19.57 -15.67 -7.39
C SER A 372 20.29 -16.09 -8.66
N LEU A 373 19.88 -17.22 -9.26
CA LEU A 373 20.43 -17.67 -10.54
C LEU A 373 20.03 -16.73 -11.69
N GLU A 374 18.84 -16.15 -11.59
CA GLU A 374 18.29 -15.18 -12.53
C GLU A 374 19.13 -13.91 -12.54
N LEU A 375 19.74 -13.53 -11.41
CA LEU A 375 20.72 -12.43 -11.37
C LEU A 375 21.97 -12.74 -12.18
N ASP A 376 22.53 -13.95 -12.03
CA ASP A 376 23.72 -14.35 -12.79
C ASP A 376 23.46 -14.34 -14.31
N GLN A 377 22.26 -14.79 -14.71
CA GLN A 377 21.79 -14.72 -16.09
C GLN A 377 21.62 -13.27 -16.55
N ALA A 378 20.99 -12.41 -15.75
CA ALA A 378 20.83 -11.00 -16.08
C ALA A 378 22.17 -10.27 -16.22
N ILE A 379 23.16 -10.58 -15.38
CA ILE A 379 24.53 -10.07 -15.49
C ILE A 379 25.16 -10.51 -16.80
N ALA A 380 25.06 -11.79 -17.16
CA ALA A 380 25.61 -12.31 -18.42
C ALA A 380 24.98 -11.61 -19.63
N HIS A 381 23.64 -11.52 -19.67
CA HIS A 381 22.92 -10.84 -20.75
C HIS A 381 23.28 -9.35 -20.85
N CYS A 382 23.38 -8.63 -19.72
CA CYS A 382 23.77 -7.21 -19.74
C CYS A 382 25.23 -7.00 -20.16
N LYS A 383 26.12 -7.99 -20.02
CA LYS A 383 27.49 -7.92 -20.55
C LYS A 383 27.52 -8.13 -22.07
N GLU A 384 26.66 -9.01 -22.58
CA GLU A 384 26.54 -9.30 -24.01
C GLU A 384 25.80 -8.17 -24.76
N MET A 385 24.74 -7.63 -24.16
CA MET A 385 23.89 -6.57 -24.68
C MET A 385 23.77 -5.42 -23.66
N PRO A 386 24.73 -4.48 -23.66
CA PRO A 386 24.81 -3.38 -22.69
C PRO A 386 23.57 -2.47 -22.61
N GLU A 387 22.77 -2.42 -23.67
CA GLU A 387 21.51 -1.69 -23.77
C GLU A 387 20.37 -2.29 -22.95
N LEU A 388 20.45 -3.58 -22.58
CA LEU A 388 19.41 -4.24 -21.78
C LEU A 388 19.22 -3.60 -20.41
N LYS A 389 20.24 -2.91 -19.88
CA LYS A 389 20.14 -2.16 -18.61
C LYS A 389 18.95 -1.18 -18.62
N ASP A 390 18.62 -0.61 -19.77
CA ASP A 390 17.57 0.41 -19.90
C ASP A 390 16.18 -0.18 -19.62
N GLU A 391 16.01 -1.50 -19.73
CA GLU A 391 14.77 -2.21 -19.44
C GLU A 391 14.59 -2.53 -17.94
N TYR A 392 15.54 -2.15 -17.08
CA TYR A 392 15.51 -2.49 -15.65
C TYR A 392 15.67 -1.26 -14.74
N ILE A 393 15.20 -1.45 -13.51
CA ILE A 393 15.38 -0.52 -12.39
C ILE A 393 15.88 -1.27 -11.16
N LEU A 394 16.71 -0.60 -10.36
CA LEU A 394 17.09 -1.04 -9.02
C LEU A 394 16.15 -0.40 -8.01
N LYS A 395 15.54 -1.21 -7.14
CA LYS A 395 14.70 -0.72 -6.04
C LYS A 395 15.23 -1.19 -4.69
N PRO A 396 15.48 -0.27 -3.73
CA PRO A 396 15.82 -0.67 -2.38
C PRO A 396 14.70 -1.49 -1.74
N ILE A 397 15.05 -2.59 -1.07
CA ILE A 397 14.10 -3.62 -0.64
C ILE A 397 13.05 -3.15 0.38
N ARG A 398 13.37 -2.12 1.19
CA ARG A 398 12.55 -1.67 2.34
C ARG A 398 12.24 -0.16 2.35
N SER A 399 12.59 0.56 1.27
CA SER A 399 12.23 1.97 1.12
C SER A 399 10.76 2.14 0.74
N GLY A 400 10.18 3.31 1.01
CA GLY A 400 8.85 3.69 0.54
C GLY A 400 8.92 4.94 -0.34
N LYS A 401 7.78 5.35 -0.92
CA LYS A 401 7.63 6.63 -1.66
C LYS A 401 8.61 6.76 -2.85
N GLY A 402 9.07 5.64 -3.41
CA GLY A 402 10.05 5.59 -4.49
C GLY A 402 11.47 6.03 -4.14
N ASP A 403 11.78 6.16 -2.84
CA ASP A 403 13.09 6.60 -2.39
C ASP A 403 14.19 5.59 -2.75
N GLY A 404 15.29 6.12 -3.32
CA GLY A 404 16.45 5.37 -3.77
C GLY A 404 16.27 4.50 -5.01
N ILE A 405 15.17 4.62 -5.76
CA ILE A 405 15.02 3.92 -7.05
C ILE A 405 16.01 4.49 -8.07
N VAL A 406 16.73 3.60 -8.75
CA VAL A 406 17.68 3.96 -9.81
C VAL A 406 17.26 3.26 -11.11
N PHE A 407 17.23 3.99 -12.21
CA PHE A 407 16.92 3.41 -13.52
C PHE A 407 18.20 3.08 -14.27
N GLY A 408 18.25 1.92 -14.92
CA GLY A 408 19.45 1.52 -15.65
C GLY A 408 19.79 2.45 -16.82
N GLU A 409 18.80 3.14 -17.39
CA GLU A 409 19.01 4.15 -18.45
C GLU A 409 19.79 5.38 -17.96
N ASP A 410 19.74 5.68 -16.67
CA ASP A 410 20.48 6.81 -16.07
C ASP A 410 21.93 6.43 -15.70
N MET A 411 22.31 5.16 -15.88
CA MET A 411 23.63 4.63 -15.53
C MET A 411 24.40 4.22 -16.78
N ASN A 412 25.73 4.32 -16.75
CA ASN A 412 26.55 3.70 -17.77
C ASN A 412 26.65 2.17 -17.53
N SER A 413 26.92 1.40 -18.58
CA SER A 413 26.88 -0.07 -18.52
C SER A 413 27.90 -0.67 -17.56
N ASN A 414 29.09 -0.09 -17.41
CA ASN A 414 30.09 -0.59 -16.46
C ASN A 414 29.64 -0.41 -15.01
N GLU A 415 29.05 0.75 -14.69
CA GLU A 415 28.49 1.01 -13.38
C GLU A 415 27.29 0.11 -13.09
N TRP A 416 26.39 -0.09 -14.06
CA TRP A 416 25.26 -1.01 -13.96
C TRP A 416 25.72 -2.43 -13.63
N ILE A 417 26.66 -2.99 -14.41
CA ILE A 417 27.24 -4.31 -14.15
C ILE A 417 27.89 -4.36 -12.77
N SER A 418 28.66 -3.34 -12.39
CA SER A 418 29.29 -3.30 -11.06
C SER A 418 28.26 -3.33 -9.93
N ARG A 419 27.11 -2.67 -10.08
CA ARG A 419 26.00 -2.74 -9.11
C ARG A 419 25.39 -4.14 -9.07
N LEU A 420 25.12 -4.75 -10.22
CA LEU A 420 24.57 -6.11 -10.29
C LEU A 420 25.51 -7.15 -9.67
N GLU A 421 26.80 -7.06 -9.95
CA GLU A 421 27.84 -7.92 -9.35
C GLU A 421 27.85 -7.78 -7.82
N GLY A 422 27.64 -6.57 -7.29
CA GLY A 422 27.47 -6.32 -5.86
C GLY A 422 26.23 -6.98 -5.24
N LEU A 423 25.24 -7.37 -6.04
CA LEU A 423 24.01 -8.05 -5.59
C LEU A 423 24.11 -9.58 -5.65
N ARG A 424 25.25 -10.16 -6.05
CA ARG A 424 25.43 -11.64 -6.08
C ARG A 424 25.35 -12.30 -4.71
N SER A 425 25.46 -11.53 -3.63
CA SER A 425 25.17 -12.01 -2.29
C SER A 425 23.75 -11.62 -1.90
N ALA A 426 22.96 -12.60 -1.46
CA ALA A 426 21.65 -12.32 -0.85
C ALA A 426 21.78 -11.68 0.54
N GLN A 427 22.93 -11.84 1.21
CA GLN A 427 23.14 -11.43 2.60
C GLN A 427 22.98 -9.92 2.78
N LEU A 428 22.28 -9.54 3.84
CA LEU A 428 22.17 -8.14 4.23
C LEU A 428 23.49 -7.67 4.84
N ILE A 429 24.04 -6.59 4.30
CA ILE A 429 25.19 -5.93 4.92
C ILE A 429 24.64 -4.99 6.01
N PRO A 430 25.07 -5.11 7.27
CA PRO A 430 24.63 -4.21 8.35
C PRO A 430 24.88 -2.74 7.97
N GLY A 431 23.81 -1.94 7.94
CA GLY A 431 23.88 -0.53 7.53
C GLY A 431 24.07 -0.28 6.02
N GLY A 432 24.22 -1.33 5.22
CA GLY A 432 24.25 -1.29 3.76
C GLY A 432 22.87 -1.47 3.14
N GLY A 433 22.62 -0.82 2.00
CA GLY A 433 21.39 -1.04 1.22
C GLY A 433 21.54 -2.23 0.28
N THR A 434 20.50 -3.08 0.17
CA THR A 434 20.34 -4.04 -0.93
C THR A 434 19.13 -3.67 -1.78
N CYS A 435 19.12 -4.10 -3.04
CA CYS A 435 18.10 -3.77 -4.02
C CYS A 435 17.62 -5.02 -4.75
N ILE A 436 16.35 -5.07 -5.12
CA ILE A 436 15.90 -5.95 -6.20
C ILE A 436 16.21 -5.31 -7.55
N ILE A 437 16.29 -6.14 -8.59
CA ILE A 437 16.20 -5.67 -9.97
C ILE A 437 14.79 -5.97 -10.46
N GLN A 438 14.10 -4.96 -10.96
CA GLN A 438 12.75 -5.12 -11.50
C GLN A 438 12.72 -4.63 -12.94
N ARG A 439 12.01 -5.34 -13.82
CA ARG A 439 11.75 -4.85 -15.18
C ARG A 439 11.01 -3.51 -15.10
N LYS A 440 11.51 -2.52 -15.82
CA LYS A 440 10.88 -1.22 -16.01
C LYS A 440 9.55 -1.43 -16.75
N VAL A 441 8.44 -1.06 -16.10
CA VAL A 441 7.11 -1.12 -16.72
C VAL A 441 6.95 0.08 -17.66
N LYS A 442 6.67 -0.17 -18.94
CA LYS A 442 6.43 0.88 -19.93
C LYS A 442 4.99 1.36 -19.81
N GLN A 443 4.78 2.38 -18.99
CA GLN A 443 3.44 2.84 -18.64
C GLN A 443 2.70 3.45 -19.83
N LEU A 444 1.40 3.17 -19.92
CA LEU A 444 0.49 3.91 -20.81
C LEU A 444 0.36 5.36 -20.34
N LEU A 445 0.20 6.26 -21.30
CA LEU A 445 0.01 7.69 -21.06
C LEU A 445 -1.42 8.08 -21.40
N TYR A 446 -2.08 8.70 -20.44
CA TYR A 446 -3.48 9.12 -20.51
C TYR A 446 -3.57 10.63 -20.61
N ASP A 447 -4.56 11.12 -21.36
CA ASP A 447 -4.92 12.53 -21.35
C ASP A 447 -5.53 12.89 -19.99
N VAL A 448 -4.87 13.80 -19.27
CA VAL A 448 -5.23 14.20 -17.92
C VAL A 448 -5.16 15.71 -17.72
N VAL A 449 -6.11 16.22 -16.91
CA VAL A 449 -6.18 17.57 -16.38
C VAL A 449 -6.00 17.49 -14.87
N LEU A 450 -4.78 17.78 -14.42
CA LEU A 450 -4.38 17.61 -13.02
C LEU A 450 -4.54 18.86 -12.16
N ARG A 451 -4.62 20.04 -12.79
CA ARG A 451 -4.61 21.35 -12.12
C ARG A 451 -5.81 22.20 -12.55
N PRO A 452 -6.22 23.18 -11.72
CA PRO A 452 -7.37 24.04 -12.02
C PRO A 452 -7.14 25.00 -13.20
N ASN A 453 -5.91 25.09 -13.72
CA ASN A 453 -5.61 25.85 -14.94
C ASN A 453 -6.12 25.18 -16.22
N GLY A 454 -6.64 23.94 -16.12
CA GLY A 454 -7.24 23.25 -17.26
C GLY A 454 -6.28 22.70 -18.28
N VAL A 455 -4.96 22.77 -18.03
CA VAL A 455 -3.97 22.31 -19.01
C VAL A 455 -4.04 20.80 -19.11
N MET A 456 -4.45 20.31 -20.29
CA MET A 456 -4.41 18.90 -20.63
C MET A 456 -2.97 18.46 -20.91
N THR A 457 -2.60 17.33 -20.33
CA THR A 457 -1.25 16.75 -20.40
C THR A 457 -1.35 15.24 -20.59
N ARG A 458 -0.27 14.60 -21.03
CA ARG A 458 -0.21 13.14 -21.17
C ARG A 458 0.74 12.54 -20.16
N TYR A 459 0.19 11.92 -19.12
CA TYR A 459 0.96 11.37 -18.01
C TYR A 459 0.49 9.95 -17.65
N PRO A 460 1.36 9.16 -16.99
CA PRO A 460 0.95 7.86 -16.47
C PRO A 460 -0.09 8.00 -15.35
N LEU A 461 -0.89 6.96 -15.19
CA LEU A 461 -1.78 6.76 -14.04
C LEU A 461 -1.23 5.61 -13.17
N ILE A 462 -0.79 5.94 -11.97
CA ILE A 462 -0.34 4.97 -10.98
C ILE A 462 -1.50 4.68 -10.04
N GLY A 463 -2.04 3.47 -10.08
CA GLY A 463 -3.15 3.05 -9.23
C GLY A 463 -2.70 2.40 -7.93
N THR A 464 -3.58 2.41 -6.95
CA THR A 464 -3.48 1.56 -5.75
C THR A 464 -4.79 0.83 -5.53
N TYR A 465 -4.78 -0.24 -4.77
CA TYR A 465 -6.01 -0.80 -4.19
C TYR A 465 -5.77 -1.22 -2.74
N HIS A 466 -6.84 -1.45 -2.00
CA HIS A 466 -6.78 -1.66 -0.56
C HIS A 466 -7.28 -3.04 -0.17
N SER A 467 -6.60 -3.64 0.82
CA SER A 467 -7.01 -4.91 1.41
C SER A 467 -6.78 -4.91 2.91
N ILE A 468 -7.72 -5.55 3.63
CA ILE A 468 -7.62 -5.80 5.07
C ILE A 468 -7.87 -7.27 5.32
N ASN A 469 -6.95 -7.91 6.03
CA ASN A 469 -6.98 -9.34 6.36
C ASN A 469 -7.20 -10.24 5.13
N GLY A 470 -6.70 -9.81 3.96
CA GLY A 470 -6.81 -10.53 2.69
C GLY A 470 -8.10 -10.26 1.90
N GLU A 471 -9.01 -9.42 2.40
CA GLU A 471 -10.20 -9.03 1.65
C GLU A 471 -9.94 -7.78 0.80
N PHE A 472 -10.18 -7.88 -0.51
CA PHE A 472 -10.21 -6.73 -1.42
C PHE A 472 -11.32 -5.73 -1.04
N LEU A 473 -10.95 -4.52 -0.67
CA LEU A 473 -11.89 -3.46 -0.27
C LEU A 473 -12.31 -2.57 -1.43
N GLY A 474 -11.44 -2.35 -2.41
CA GLY A 474 -11.71 -1.50 -3.55
C GLY A 474 -10.45 -0.87 -4.14
N VAL A 475 -10.60 -0.26 -5.30
CA VAL A 475 -9.54 0.58 -5.89
C VAL A 475 -9.36 1.84 -5.04
N GLY A 476 -8.11 2.19 -4.79
CA GLY A 476 -7.72 3.39 -4.08
C GLY A 476 -7.65 4.60 -5.01
N VAL A 477 -6.73 5.50 -4.69
CA VAL A 477 -6.49 6.69 -5.51
C VAL A 477 -5.63 6.39 -6.73
N TRP A 478 -5.85 7.15 -7.80
CA TRP A 478 -4.90 7.28 -8.89
C TRP A 478 -3.95 8.43 -8.58
N ARG A 479 -2.67 8.25 -8.87
CA ARG A 479 -1.64 9.30 -8.79
C ARG A 479 -1.09 9.57 -10.18
N SER A 480 -0.82 10.84 -10.48
CA SER A 480 -0.26 11.25 -11.77
C SER A 480 0.64 12.48 -11.63
N SER A 481 1.73 12.51 -12.39
CA SER A 481 2.72 13.59 -12.44
C SER A 481 3.57 13.50 -13.71
N PRO A 482 4.26 14.60 -14.09
CA PRO A 482 5.33 14.54 -15.10
C PRO A 482 6.54 13.69 -14.67
N ASP A 483 6.72 13.51 -13.36
CA ASP A 483 7.87 12.80 -12.82
C ASP A 483 7.77 11.29 -13.05
N ARG A 484 8.93 10.64 -13.28
CA ARG A 484 9.05 9.19 -13.46
C ARG A 484 8.64 8.39 -12.22
N ILE A 485 8.74 9.02 -11.04
CA ILE A 485 8.30 8.47 -9.75
C ILE A 485 7.22 9.41 -9.20
N CYS A 486 6.00 8.90 -9.08
CA CYS A 486 4.86 9.68 -8.63
C CYS A 486 4.56 9.41 -7.15
N ALA A 487 4.72 10.44 -6.32
CA ALA A 487 4.27 10.45 -4.93
C ALA A 487 3.53 11.75 -4.61
N ILE A 488 2.41 11.65 -3.89
CA ILE A 488 1.64 12.83 -3.44
C ILE A 488 2.52 13.74 -2.57
N SER A 489 3.37 13.15 -1.72
CA SER A 489 4.32 13.88 -0.87
C SER A 489 5.38 14.67 -1.64
N HIS A 490 5.58 14.38 -2.94
CA HIS A 490 6.52 15.07 -3.83
C HIS A 490 5.80 15.93 -4.88
N GLY A 491 4.50 16.19 -4.71
CA GLY A 491 3.73 17.09 -5.59
C GLY A 491 2.94 16.39 -6.70
N GLY A 492 2.85 15.05 -6.68
CA GLY A 492 1.94 14.31 -7.56
C GLY A 492 0.48 14.63 -7.27
N ALA A 493 -0.31 14.81 -8.33
CA ALA A 493 -1.76 14.97 -8.21
C ALA A 493 -2.42 13.62 -7.96
N TRP A 494 -3.62 13.62 -7.39
CA TRP A 494 -4.38 12.41 -7.17
C TRP A 494 -5.87 12.58 -7.45
N THR A 495 -6.56 11.49 -7.76
CA THR A 495 -8.02 11.45 -7.94
C THR A 495 -8.57 10.06 -7.63
N VAL A 496 -9.89 9.89 -7.71
CA VAL A 496 -10.60 8.63 -7.44
C VAL A 496 -11.27 8.10 -8.71
N SER A 497 -11.96 6.98 -8.59
CA SER A 497 -12.57 6.27 -9.72
C SER A 497 -14.08 6.36 -9.70
N VAL A 498 -14.68 6.42 -10.88
CA VAL A 498 -16.12 6.23 -11.10
C VAL A 498 -16.34 5.11 -12.11
N MET A 499 -17.52 4.52 -12.09
CA MET A 499 -17.95 3.53 -13.07
C MET A 499 -19.39 3.79 -13.48
N ARG A 500 -19.85 3.14 -14.54
CA ARG A 500 -21.24 3.25 -14.97
C ARG A 500 -22.11 2.33 -14.13
N ASP A 501 -23.33 2.79 -13.85
CA ASP A 501 -24.40 1.96 -13.31
C ASP A 501 -24.90 1.04 -14.45
N GLU A 502 -24.52 -0.24 -14.41
CA GLU A 502 -24.80 -1.24 -15.47
C GLU A 502 -25.99 -2.14 -15.18
#